data_AF-A0A5D3G5H2-F1
#
_entry.id   AF-A0A5D3G5H2-F1
#
_cell.length_a   1.000
_cell.length_b   1.000
_cell.length_c   1.000
_cell.angle_alpha   90.00
_cell.angle_beta   90.00
_cell.angle_gamma   90.00
#
_symmetry.space_group_name_H-M   'P 1'
#
loop_
_entity.id
_entity.type
_entity.pdbx_description
1 polymer ?
#
loop_
_entity_poly.entity_id
_entity_poly.type
_entity_poly.pdbx_seq_one_letter_code
_entity_poly.pdbx_strand_id
1 'polypeptide(L)'
;MRLRLFKTRRFAEAATKVWICDSELRKAFGEMLRGQADNLGGGVWKKRLNQNRHRSVVLAKGRHYWVYEGLNEAQIQRMLDLREFVEIHHDQEV
;
A
#
# COMPACT_ATOMS: atom_id res chain seq x y z
N MET A 1 11.22 -2.68 -15.38
CA MET A 1 9.85 -2.11 -15.54
C MET A 1 9.59 -1.18 -14.35
N ARG A 2 9.19 0.10 -14.53
CA ARG A 2 9.06 1.04 -13.39
C ARG A 2 7.76 0.81 -12.62
N LEU A 3 7.86 0.39 -11.36
CA LEU A 3 6.70 0.22 -10.48
C LEU A 3 6.27 1.56 -9.89
N ARG A 4 4.98 1.90 -10.04
CA ARG A 4 4.40 3.10 -9.43
C ARG A 4 3.60 2.75 -8.19
N LEU A 5 3.84 3.48 -7.11
CA LEU A 5 3.22 3.26 -5.81
C LEU A 5 2.41 4.49 -5.42
N PHE A 6 1.21 4.27 -4.91
CA PHE A 6 0.28 5.33 -4.53
C PHE A 6 -0.29 5.07 -3.13
N LYS A 7 -0.85 6.11 -2.52
CA LYS A 7 -1.75 6.05 -1.38
C LYS A 7 -2.91 6.98 -1.65
N THR A 8 -4.07 6.72 -1.06
CA THR A 8 -5.17 7.69 -1.16
C THR A 8 -4.98 8.83 -0.17
N ARG A 9 -5.63 9.98 -0.42
CA ARG A 9 -5.56 11.11 0.50
C ARG A 9 -6.03 10.73 1.91
N ARG A 10 -7.16 10.01 2.01
CA ARG A 10 -7.72 9.52 3.28
C ARG A 10 -6.76 8.57 3.99
N PHE A 11 -6.09 7.68 3.24
CA PHE A 11 -5.06 6.82 3.82
C PHE A 11 -3.87 7.66 4.35
N ALA A 12 -3.41 8.66 3.60
CA ALA A 12 -2.32 9.52 4.03
C ALA A 12 -2.66 10.27 5.33
N GLU A 13 -3.87 10.81 5.44
CA GLU A 13 -4.37 11.47 6.64
C GLU A 13 -4.45 10.50 7.84
N ALA A 14 -4.95 9.28 7.62
CA ALA A 14 -5.03 8.24 8.66
C ALA A 14 -3.65 7.74 9.10
N ALA A 15 -2.75 7.48 8.15
CA ALA A 15 -1.37 7.06 8.38
C ALA A 15 -0.60 8.09 9.22
N THR A 16 -0.77 9.38 8.89
CA THR A 16 -0.15 10.49 9.63
C THR A 16 -0.61 10.52 11.10
N LYS A 17 -1.91 10.34 11.37
CA LYS A 17 -2.45 10.30 12.75
C LYS A 17 -1.85 9.19 13.61
N VAL A 18 -1.39 8.11 12.97
CA VAL A 18 -0.73 6.99 13.65
C VAL A 18 0.78 6.96 13.42
N TRP A 19 1.38 8.04 12.92
CA TRP A 19 2.83 8.18 12.72
C TRP A 19 3.45 7.18 11.73
N ILE A 20 2.68 6.72 10.73
CA ILE A 20 3.24 5.93 9.62
C ILE A 20 3.73 6.89 8.53
N CYS A 21 5.03 6.83 8.24
CA CYS A 21 5.68 7.71 7.26
C CYS A 21 5.87 7.04 5.89
N ASP A 22 6.08 7.84 4.84
CA ASP A 22 6.28 7.33 3.47
C ASP A 22 7.54 6.47 3.31
N SER A 23 8.57 6.68 4.13
CA SER A 23 9.74 5.80 4.20
C SER A 23 9.37 4.38 4.66
N GLU A 24 8.48 4.25 5.64
CA GLU A 24 8.02 2.96 6.13
C GLU A 24 7.15 2.24 5.12
N LEU A 25 6.27 2.98 4.42
CA LEU A 25 5.46 2.45 3.33
C LEU A 25 6.36 1.95 2.19
N ARG A 26 7.36 2.72 1.77
CA ARG A 26 8.31 2.28 0.74
C ARG A 26 9.09 1.03 1.16
N LYS A 27 9.55 0.96 2.40
CA LYS A 27 10.21 -0.23 2.94
C LYS A 27 9.27 -1.45 2.93
N ALA A 28 8.04 -1.26 3.39
CA ALA A 28 7.02 -2.31 3.39
C ALA A 28 6.69 -2.81 1.98
N PHE A 29 6.67 -1.91 0.99
CA PHE A 29 6.49 -2.25 -0.41
C PHE A 29 7.63 -3.12 -0.93
N GLY A 30 8.89 -2.74 -0.70
CA GLY A 30 10.06 -3.54 -1.08
C GLY A 30 10.14 -4.91 -0.37
N GLU A 31 9.66 -5.00 0.87
CA GLU A 31 9.52 -6.29 1.56
C GLU A 31 8.41 -7.16 0.94
N MET A 32 7.28 -6.56 0.58
CA MET A 32 6.19 -7.25 -0.12
C MET A 32 6.64 -7.77 -1.49
N LEU A 33 7.40 -7.00 -2.28
CA LEU A 33 7.96 -7.46 -3.55
C LEU A 33 8.91 -8.66 -3.38
N ARG A 34 9.54 -8.81 -2.21
CA ARG A 34 10.38 -9.97 -1.84
C ARG A 34 9.58 -11.14 -1.26
N GLY A 35 8.24 -11.11 -1.36
CA GLY A 35 7.37 -12.17 -0.84
C GLY A 35 7.15 -12.15 0.67
N GLN A 36 7.52 -11.06 1.36
CA GLN A 36 7.40 -10.96 2.83
C GLN A 36 6.08 -10.33 3.27
N ALA A 37 5.00 -10.61 2.56
CA ALA A 37 3.65 -10.13 2.86
C ALA A 37 2.65 -11.28 2.67
N ASP A 38 1.55 -11.24 3.44
CA ASP A 38 0.49 -12.23 3.33
C ASP A 38 -0.31 -11.94 2.05
N ASN A 39 -0.34 -12.88 1.11
CA ASN A 39 -1.18 -12.78 -0.07
C ASN A 39 -2.62 -13.13 0.31
N LEU A 40 -3.54 -12.18 0.16
CA LEU A 40 -4.96 -12.37 0.49
C LEU A 40 -5.79 -12.83 -0.72
N GLY A 41 -5.19 -13.01 -1.90
CA GLY A 41 -5.89 -13.29 -3.16
C GLY A 41 -6.32 -12.01 -3.88
N GLY A 42 -6.83 -12.14 -5.11
CA GLY A 42 -7.41 -11.01 -5.86
C GLY A 42 -6.44 -9.87 -6.22
N GLY A 43 -5.12 -10.07 -6.08
CA GLY A 43 -4.16 -8.98 -6.21
C GLY A 43 -4.09 -8.08 -4.98
N VAL A 44 -4.37 -8.63 -3.79
CA VAL A 44 -4.32 -7.93 -2.52
C VAL A 44 -3.31 -8.61 -1.58
N TRP A 45 -2.48 -7.79 -0.93
CA TRP A 45 -1.48 -8.23 0.04
C TRP A 45 -1.64 -7.49 1.34
N LYS A 46 -1.39 -8.17 2.46
CA LYS A 46 -1.34 -7.59 3.79
C LYS A 46 0.08 -7.64 4.32
N LYS A 47 0.60 -6.49 4.77
CA LYS A 47 1.96 -6.37 5.29
C LYS A 47 1.93 -5.78 6.69
N ARG A 48 2.60 -6.44 7.64
CA ARG A 48 2.85 -5.89 8.98
C ARG A 48 4.00 -4.88 8.91
N LEU A 49 3.80 -3.73 9.56
CA LEU A 49 4.75 -2.65 9.72
C LEU A 49 5.47 -2.74 11.07
N ASN A 50 6.54 -1.95 11.22
CA ASN A 50 7.32 -1.78 12.45
C ASN A 50 7.74 -3.10 13.12
N GLN A 51 8.49 -3.95 12.41
CA GLN A 51 9.02 -5.21 12.95
C GLN A 51 7.94 -6.08 13.65
N ASN A 52 6.74 -6.18 13.08
CA ASN A 52 5.61 -6.92 13.65
C ASN A 52 4.98 -6.35 14.95
N ARG A 53 5.32 -5.13 15.40
CA ARG A 53 4.70 -4.48 16.58
C ARG A 53 3.31 -3.85 16.30
N HIS A 54 2.41 -4.60 15.67
CA HIS A 54 0.95 -4.37 15.73
C HIS A 54 0.22 -3.55 14.64
N ARG A 55 0.86 -3.05 13.56
CA ARG A 55 0.10 -2.34 12.50
C ARG A 55 0.26 -3.00 11.15
N SER A 56 -0.82 -3.48 10.54
CA SER A 56 -0.82 -4.00 9.18
C SER A 56 -1.43 -3.02 8.19
N VAL A 57 -0.89 -2.97 6.99
CA VAL A 57 -1.42 -2.21 5.85
C VAL A 57 -1.79 -3.18 4.73
N VAL A 58 -2.77 -2.80 3.91
CA VAL A 58 -3.17 -3.56 2.73
C VAL A 58 -2.63 -2.87 1.48
N LEU A 59 -2.17 -3.66 0.52
CA LEU A 59 -1.69 -3.23 -0.78
C LEU A 59 -2.49 -3.92 -1.87
N ALA A 60 -3.07 -3.16 -2.79
CA ALA A 60 -3.70 -3.70 -3.98
C ALA A 60 -2.81 -3.46 -5.22
N LYS A 61 -2.75 -4.46 -6.11
CA LYS A 61 -2.04 -4.41 -7.40
C LYS A 61 -3.03 -4.20 -8.54
N GLY A 62 -2.87 -3.09 -9.26
CA GLY A 62 -3.45 -2.89 -10.59
C GLY A 62 -2.53 -3.40 -11.69
N ARG A 63 -2.92 -3.22 -12.96
CA ARG A 63 -2.12 -3.66 -14.13
C ARG A 63 -0.69 -3.11 -14.12
N HIS A 64 -0.50 -1.86 -13.72
CA HIS A 64 0.80 -1.17 -13.75
C HIS A 64 1.10 -0.31 -12.51
N TYR A 65 0.31 -0.44 -11.44
CA TYR A 65 0.45 0.39 -10.24
C TYR A 65 0.04 -0.37 -8.98
N TRP A 66 0.44 0.16 -7.84
CA TRP A 66 0.13 -0.34 -6.51
C TRP A 66 -0.46 0.75 -5.64
N VAL A 67 -1.43 0.43 -4.79
CA VAL A 67 -2.01 1.39 -3.85
C VAL A 67 -2.06 0.84 -2.43
N TYR A 68 -1.66 1.67 -1.47
CA TYR A 68 -1.89 1.44 -0.05
C TYR A 68 -3.31 1.81 0.36
N GLU A 69 -3.99 0.87 0.98
CA GLU A 69 -5.32 1.07 1.52
C GLU A 69 -5.44 0.44 2.92
N GLY A 70 -6.13 1.12 3.84
CA GLY A 70 -6.41 0.64 5.20
C GLY A 70 -7.79 0.01 5.31
N LEU A 71 -8.31 -0.47 4.19
CA LEU A 71 -9.73 -0.66 3.96
C LEU A 71 -10.02 -2.12 3.64
N ASN A 72 -11.25 -2.54 3.89
CA ASN A 72 -11.71 -3.86 3.51
C ASN A 72 -11.95 -3.93 1.99
N GLU A 73 -12.07 -5.14 1.45
CA GLU A 73 -12.16 -5.39 0.01
C GLU A 73 -13.27 -4.58 -0.70
N ALA A 74 -14.42 -4.40 -0.06
CA ALA A 74 -15.54 -3.62 -0.60
C ALA A 74 -15.22 -2.12 -0.71
N GLN A 75 -14.40 -1.59 0.20
CA GLN A 75 -13.96 -0.21 0.20
C GLN A 75 -12.85 0.04 -0.85
N ILE A 76 -11.97 -0.95 -1.07
CA ILE A 76 -10.94 -0.92 -2.14
C ILE A 76 -11.59 -0.78 -3.51
N GLN A 77 -12.62 -1.58 -3.80
CA GLN A 77 -13.33 -1.51 -5.07
C GLN A 77 -13.96 -0.13 -5.31
N ARG A 78 -14.55 0.45 -4.26
CA ARG A 78 -15.18 1.78 -4.33
C ARG A 78 -14.17 2.90 -4.57
N MET A 79 -12.93 2.73 -4.13
CA MET A 79 -11.89 3.76 -4.25
C MET A 79 -11.14 3.71 -5.58
N LEU A 80 -11.06 2.53 -6.23
CA LEU A 80 -10.66 2.43 -7.64
C LEU A 80 -11.59 3.25 -8.56
N ASP A 81 -12.89 3.26 -8.25
CA ASP A 81 -13.90 4.00 -9.03
C ASP A 81 -13.79 5.53 -8.86
N LEU A 82 -13.32 6.00 -7.69
CA LEU A 82 -13.29 7.43 -7.33
C LEU A 82 -12.01 8.20 -7.73
N ARG A 83 -10.95 7.51 -8.18
CA ARG A 83 -9.69 8.12 -8.66
C ARG A 83 -8.97 9.08 -7.68
N GLU A 84 -9.15 8.95 -6.38
CA GLU A 84 -8.51 9.82 -5.36
C GLU A 84 -7.10 9.35 -4.93
N PHE A 85 -6.15 9.27 -5.87
CA PHE A 85 -4.79 8.79 -5.59
C PHE A 85 -3.76 9.93 -5.39
N VAL A 86 -2.83 9.73 -4.46
CA VAL A 86 -1.62 10.53 -4.22
C VAL A 86 -0.41 9.62 -4.49
N GLU A 87 0.53 10.08 -5.32
CA GLU A 87 1.71 9.29 -5.67
C GLU A 87 2.72 9.24 -4.51
N ILE A 88 3.22 8.05 -4.21
CA ILE A 88 4.38 7.84 -3.34
C ILE A 88 5.56 7.62 -4.28
N HIS A 89 6.49 8.57 -4.30
CA HIS A 89 7.72 8.44 -5.08
C HIS A 89 8.52 7.23 -4.61
N HIS A 90 8.52 6.18 -5.42
CA HIS A 90 9.23 4.93 -5.19
C HIS A 90 10.08 4.61 -6.42
N ASP A 91 11.36 4.94 -6.33
CA ASP A 91 12.34 4.65 -7.37
C ASP A 91 12.93 3.25 -7.14
N GLN A 92 12.21 2.22 -7.56
CA GLN A 92 12.86 0.93 -7.87
C GLN A 92 12.67 0.63 -9.35
N GLU A 93 13.78 0.57 -10.07
CA GLU A 93 13.86 -0.21 -11.30
C GLU A 93 13.85 -1.69 -10.91
N VAL A 94 12.83 -2.41 -11.38
CA VAL A 94 12.80 -3.88 -11.39
C VAL A 94 13.53 -4.36 -12.63
#